data_AF-A0A1X7I2V4-F1
#
_entry.id   AF-A0A1X7I2V4-F1
#
_cell.length_a   1.000
_cell.length_b   1.000
_cell.length_c   1.000
_cell.angle_alpha   90.00
_cell.angle_beta   90.00
_cell.angle_gamma   90.00
#
_symmetry.space_group_name_H-M   'P 1'
#
loop_
_entity.id
_entity.type
_entity.pdbx_description
1 polymer ?
#
loop_
_entity_poly.entity_id
_entity_poly.type
_entity_poly.pdbx_seq_one_letter_code
_entity_poly.pdbx_strand_id
1 'polypeptide(L)'
;MGFWHRLLGTGTDRRIDARAVGTALPRRWRTPEPTQLSCDPREAAQALLLALDNAADFGFHPTREITVDGIDFDFYNGPRGFRLEQLSALLQLSDDDGTPLFPRTLVFDPECVNSNDTYALLLAEIADAAGTRDRFAEVQCDLHFGPDFADNPVGELSYLKGGEAVHIDIAVEGDWADPDVVRRLFEDATPAGHRWVSTGDYGVHVWVPEQHATEVARIFSTEDTAAEARIAGRLHEER
;
A
#
# COMPACT_ATOMS: atom_id res chain seq x y z
N MET A 1 -15.84 -8.02 7.20
CA MET A 1 -15.53 -7.10 6.08
C MET A 1 -16.11 -5.70 6.30
N GLY A 2 -15.73 -5.01 7.38
CA GLY A 2 -16.29 -3.69 7.71
C GLY A 2 -15.64 -2.98 8.91
N PHE A 3 -14.45 -3.42 9.31
CA PHE A 3 -13.73 -2.86 10.46
C PHE A 3 -13.03 -1.55 10.09
N TRP A 4 -12.21 -1.58 9.02
CA TRP A 4 -11.55 -0.42 8.43
C TRP A 4 -12.50 0.72 8.01
N HIS A 5 -13.73 0.39 7.55
CA HIS A 5 -14.73 1.38 7.15
C HIS A 5 -15.36 2.17 8.29
N ARG A 6 -15.40 1.63 9.51
CA ARG A 6 -16.07 2.29 10.65
C ARG A 6 -15.17 3.21 11.44
N LEU A 7 -13.86 2.95 11.48
CA LEU A 7 -12.91 3.69 12.33
C LEU A 7 -12.31 4.92 11.64
N LEU A 8 -12.01 4.86 10.35
CA LEU A 8 -11.36 5.98 9.64
C LEU A 8 -12.33 7.11 9.19
N GLY A 9 -13.61 7.03 9.59
CA GLY A 9 -14.69 7.94 9.18
C GLY A 9 -14.97 9.13 10.10
N THR A 10 -14.14 9.44 11.10
CA THR A 10 -14.39 10.57 12.02
C THR A 10 -13.39 11.71 11.84
N GLY A 11 -13.54 12.44 10.73
CA GLY A 11 -12.99 13.78 10.52
C GLY A 11 -14.05 14.63 9.83
N THR A 12 -14.35 15.81 10.37
CA THR A 12 -15.44 16.70 9.94
C THR A 12 -15.25 17.26 8.52
N ASP A 13 -15.63 16.49 7.49
CA ASP A 13 -16.18 16.99 6.23
C ASP A 13 -16.90 15.86 5.48
N ARG A 14 -18.23 15.82 5.61
CA ARG A 14 -19.09 14.75 5.11
C ARG A 14 -19.29 14.84 3.59
N ARG A 15 -18.63 13.96 2.85
CA ARG A 15 -19.31 13.13 1.83
C ARG A 15 -19.28 11.68 2.31
N ILE A 16 -20.47 11.19 2.67
CA ILE A 16 -20.71 9.77 2.93
C ILE A 16 -20.57 9.06 1.58
N ASP A 17 -19.51 8.27 1.39
CA ASP A 17 -19.47 7.32 0.29
C ASP A 17 -19.83 5.93 0.80
N ALA A 18 -21.03 5.48 0.45
CA ALA A 18 -21.56 4.16 0.77
C ALA A 18 -20.97 3.06 -0.14
N ARG A 19 -19.76 3.28 -0.70
CA ARG A 19 -19.11 2.42 -1.70
C ARG A 19 -17.79 1.83 -1.25
N ALA A 20 -17.38 2.18 -0.05
CA ALA A 20 -16.26 1.58 0.62
C ALA A 20 -16.72 0.18 1.10
N VAL A 21 -16.78 -0.75 0.14
CA VAL A 21 -16.75 -2.19 0.36
C VAL A 21 -15.35 -2.55 -0.08
N GLY A 22 -14.45 -2.84 0.86
CA GLY A 22 -13.12 -3.33 0.54
C GLY A 22 -13.21 -4.34 -0.62
N THR A 23 -12.45 -4.09 -1.68
CA THR A 23 -12.32 -5.04 -2.79
C THR A 23 -11.99 -6.40 -2.18
N ALA A 24 -12.73 -7.43 -2.58
CA ALA A 24 -12.78 -8.73 -1.90
C ALA A 24 -11.44 -9.50 -1.87
N LEU A 25 -10.38 -8.94 -2.44
CA LEU A 25 -9.03 -9.48 -2.46
C LEU A 25 -8.04 -8.30 -2.42
N PRO A 26 -7.00 -8.32 -1.58
CA PRO A 26 -5.83 -7.48 -1.82
C PRO A 26 -5.34 -7.75 -3.25
N ARG A 27 -4.86 -6.71 -3.94
CA ARG A 27 -4.27 -6.81 -5.28
C ARG A 27 -2.96 -7.62 -5.18
N ARG A 28 -3.06 -8.93 -4.91
CA ARG A 28 -1.89 -9.81 -4.78
C ARG A 28 -1.33 -10.02 -6.19
N TRP A 29 -0.12 -9.51 -6.39
CA TRP A 29 0.71 -9.85 -7.53
C TRP A 29 0.96 -11.37 -7.52
N ARG A 30 0.48 -12.09 -8.54
CA ARG A 30 0.98 -13.43 -8.84
C ARG A 30 2.17 -13.26 -9.76
N THR A 31 3.31 -13.89 -9.44
CA THR A 31 4.45 -13.97 -10.36
C THR A 31 3.93 -14.54 -11.68
N PRO A 32 3.98 -13.79 -12.80
CA PRO A 32 3.46 -14.31 -14.05
C PRO A 32 4.38 -15.44 -14.53
N GLU A 33 3.81 -16.63 -14.74
CA GLU A 33 4.45 -17.61 -15.63
C GLU A 33 4.59 -16.96 -17.01
N PRO A 34 5.63 -17.25 -17.80
CA PRO A 34 5.85 -16.61 -19.09
C PRO A 34 4.78 -17.04 -20.10
N THR A 35 3.63 -16.39 -20.04
CA THR A 35 2.54 -16.50 -21.00
C THR A 35 2.77 -15.53 -22.13
N GLN A 36 2.45 -15.99 -23.34
CA GLN A 36 2.42 -15.17 -24.54
C GLN A 36 1.50 -13.97 -24.29
N LEU A 37 2.02 -12.74 -24.39
CA LEU A 37 1.24 -11.51 -24.21
C LEU A 37 -0.07 -11.59 -25.00
N SER A 38 -1.22 -11.38 -24.36
CA SER A 38 -2.53 -11.44 -25.04
C SER A 38 -2.79 -10.24 -25.98
N CYS A 39 -1.91 -9.24 -25.95
CA CYS A 39 -2.05 -7.97 -26.66
C CYS A 39 -0.84 -7.66 -27.56
N ASP A 40 -0.96 -6.64 -28.44
CA ASP A 40 0.15 -6.20 -29.29
C ASP A 40 1.33 -5.71 -28.42
N PRO A 41 2.52 -6.35 -28.51
CA PRO A 41 3.69 -5.97 -27.72
C PRO A 41 4.12 -4.51 -27.93
N ARG A 42 3.84 -3.91 -29.10
CA ARG A 42 4.16 -2.51 -29.37
C ARG A 42 3.25 -1.56 -28.60
N GLU A 43 1.96 -1.88 -28.52
CA GLU A 43 1.00 -1.10 -27.75
C GLU A 43 1.28 -1.20 -26.24
N ALA A 44 1.64 -2.41 -25.78
CA ALA A 44 2.06 -2.66 -24.41
C ALA A 44 3.33 -1.86 -24.05
N ALA A 45 4.37 -1.93 -24.89
CA ALA A 45 5.61 -1.19 -24.69
C ALA A 45 5.38 0.33 -24.69
N GLN A 46 4.54 0.84 -25.59
CA GLN A 46 4.20 2.26 -25.61
C GLN A 46 3.42 2.68 -24.35
N ALA A 47 2.49 1.86 -23.87
CA ALA A 47 1.75 2.14 -22.65
C ALA A 47 2.67 2.17 -21.42
N LEU A 48 3.58 1.20 -21.31
CA LEU A 48 4.57 1.14 -20.24
C LEU A 48 5.52 2.34 -20.27
N LEU A 49 6.05 2.70 -21.45
CA LEU A 49 6.94 3.85 -21.60
C LEU A 49 6.26 5.15 -21.13
N LEU A 50 5.04 5.41 -21.59
CA LEU A 50 4.28 6.59 -21.16
C LEU A 50 3.98 6.58 -19.66
N ALA A 51 3.70 5.41 -19.08
CA ALA A 51 3.47 5.29 -17.65
C ALA A 51 4.74 5.61 -16.83
N LEU A 52 5.90 5.12 -17.27
CA LEU A 52 7.19 5.43 -16.64
C LEU A 52 7.55 6.92 -16.75
N ASP A 53 7.33 7.53 -17.92
CA ASP A 53 7.56 8.96 -18.13
C ASP A 53 6.64 9.80 -17.20
N ASN A 54 5.35 9.46 -17.11
CA ASN A 54 4.41 10.14 -16.21
C ASN A 54 4.76 9.94 -14.73
N ALA A 55 5.26 8.75 -14.35
CA ALA A 55 5.67 8.48 -12.98
C ALA A 55 6.93 9.30 -12.61
N ALA A 56 7.86 9.45 -13.55
CA ALA A 56 9.06 10.26 -13.39
C ALA A 56 8.77 11.75 -13.12
N ASP A 57 7.67 12.31 -13.67
CA ASP A 57 7.24 13.68 -13.39
C ASP A 57 6.91 13.93 -11.90
N PHE A 58 6.61 12.87 -11.15
CA PHE A 58 6.36 12.90 -9.70
C PHE A 58 7.57 12.44 -8.87
N GLY A 59 8.70 12.16 -9.52
CA GLY A 59 9.93 11.69 -8.90
C GLY A 59 10.00 10.17 -8.67
N PHE A 60 9.10 9.38 -9.27
CA PHE A 60 9.16 7.94 -9.20
C PHE A 60 10.09 7.40 -10.29
N HIS A 61 11.27 6.92 -9.87
CA HIS A 61 12.25 6.29 -10.75
C HIS A 61 12.49 4.86 -10.28
N PRO A 62 12.33 3.85 -11.15
CA PRO A 62 12.56 2.47 -10.75
C PRO A 62 14.06 2.21 -10.53
N THR A 63 14.38 1.29 -9.62
CA THR A 63 15.75 0.88 -9.31
C THR A 63 16.40 0.06 -10.42
N ARG A 64 15.59 -0.51 -11.33
CA ARG A 64 16.02 -1.24 -12.52
C ARG A 64 15.06 -1.02 -13.69
N GLU A 65 15.46 -1.50 -14.86
CA GLU A 65 14.61 -1.50 -16.04
C GLU A 65 13.37 -2.39 -15.82
N ILE A 66 12.21 -1.87 -16.25
CA ILE A 66 10.93 -2.59 -16.25
C ILE A 66 10.58 -2.86 -17.71
N THR A 67 10.36 -4.14 -18.03
CA THR A 67 9.95 -4.59 -19.36
C THR A 67 8.47 -4.92 -19.40
N VAL A 68 7.92 -5.09 -20.59
CA VAL A 68 6.50 -5.46 -20.79
C VAL A 68 6.12 -6.76 -20.10
N ASP A 69 7.06 -7.71 -19.98
CA ASP A 69 6.85 -9.00 -19.31
C ASP A 69 6.71 -8.85 -17.80
N GLY A 70 7.18 -7.72 -17.26
CA GLY A 70 6.98 -7.35 -15.87
C GLY A 70 5.59 -6.82 -15.57
N ILE A 71 4.70 -6.64 -16.56
CA ILE A 71 3.34 -6.14 -16.34
C ILE A 71 2.33 -7.20 -16.77
N ASP A 72 1.42 -7.56 -15.86
CA ASP A 72 0.27 -8.41 -16.18
C ASP A 72 -0.81 -7.58 -16.91
N PHE A 73 -0.60 -7.32 -18.19
CA PHE A 73 -1.58 -6.59 -19.01
C PHE A 73 -2.94 -7.30 -19.08
N ASP A 74 -2.99 -8.62 -18.90
CA ASP A 74 -4.23 -9.40 -18.93
C ASP A 74 -5.09 -9.10 -17.70
N PHE A 75 -4.46 -8.94 -16.52
CA PHE A 75 -5.13 -8.46 -15.32
C PHE A 75 -5.80 -7.09 -15.50
N TYR A 76 -5.21 -6.22 -16.33
CA TYR A 76 -5.75 -4.90 -16.64
C TYR A 76 -6.64 -4.86 -17.88
N ASN A 77 -7.04 -6.01 -18.45
CA ASN A 77 -7.81 -6.08 -19.70
C ASN A 77 -7.12 -5.37 -20.89
N GLY A 78 -5.78 -5.50 -20.96
CA GLY A 78 -4.91 -4.98 -21.99
C GLY A 78 -4.30 -3.59 -21.71
N PRO A 79 -3.49 -3.06 -22.64
CA PRO A 79 -2.75 -1.81 -22.46
C PRO A 79 -3.63 -0.59 -22.19
N ARG A 80 -4.90 -0.60 -22.64
CA ARG A 80 -5.84 0.49 -22.39
C ARG A 80 -6.34 0.52 -20.95
N GLY A 81 -6.63 -0.63 -20.35
CA GLY A 81 -7.03 -0.66 -18.95
C GLY A 81 -5.84 -0.43 -18.02
N PHE A 82 -4.64 -0.89 -18.40
CA PHE A 82 -3.41 -0.54 -17.66
C PHE A 82 -3.23 0.98 -17.54
N ARG A 83 -3.48 1.74 -18.61
CA ARG A 83 -3.40 3.22 -18.57
C ARG A 83 -4.36 3.89 -17.58
N LEU A 84 -5.43 3.21 -17.17
CA LEU A 84 -6.39 3.73 -16.18
C LEU A 84 -5.93 3.50 -14.74
N GLU A 85 -4.95 2.62 -14.52
CA GLU A 85 -4.42 2.22 -13.21
C GLU A 85 -2.88 2.27 -13.20
N GLN A 86 -2.28 3.08 -14.08
CA GLN A 86 -0.86 2.95 -14.46
C GLN A 86 0.09 3.22 -13.30
N LEU A 87 -0.18 4.21 -12.44
CA LEU A 87 0.72 4.60 -11.38
C LEU A 87 0.68 3.57 -10.25
N SER A 88 -0.51 3.20 -9.77
CA SER A 88 -0.67 2.16 -8.76
C SER A 88 -0.19 0.80 -9.27
N ALA A 89 -0.36 0.47 -10.54
CA ALA A 89 0.20 -0.74 -11.15
C ALA A 89 1.73 -0.76 -11.11
N LEU A 90 2.38 0.35 -11.50
CA LEU A 90 3.84 0.45 -11.44
C LEU A 90 4.36 0.35 -9.99
N LEU A 91 3.72 1.04 -9.05
CA LEU A 91 4.18 1.09 -7.66
C LEU A 91 3.98 -0.24 -6.90
N GLN A 92 3.18 -1.17 -7.43
CA GLN A 92 3.06 -2.54 -6.90
C GLN A 92 4.18 -3.47 -7.36
N LEU A 93 4.99 -3.06 -8.33
CA LEU A 93 6.09 -3.88 -8.83
C LEU A 93 7.14 -4.11 -7.74
N SER A 94 7.51 -5.36 -7.55
CA SER A 94 8.61 -5.79 -6.71
C SER A 94 9.59 -6.68 -7.46
N ASP A 95 10.78 -6.84 -6.90
CA ASP A 95 11.74 -7.84 -7.35
C ASP A 95 11.38 -9.23 -6.82
N ASP A 96 12.12 -10.26 -7.25
CA ASP A 96 11.87 -11.66 -6.86
C ASP A 96 11.94 -11.90 -5.34
N ASP A 97 12.65 -11.04 -4.60
CA ASP A 97 12.76 -11.06 -3.14
C ASP A 97 11.66 -10.25 -2.42
N GLY A 98 10.74 -9.65 -3.16
CA GLY A 98 9.66 -8.81 -2.65
C GLY A 98 10.01 -7.34 -2.49
N THR A 99 11.25 -6.93 -2.77
CA THR A 99 11.67 -5.52 -2.64
C THR A 99 10.94 -4.65 -3.68
N PRO A 100 10.26 -3.56 -3.29
CA PRO A 100 9.62 -2.65 -4.24
C PRO A 100 10.61 -2.08 -5.26
N LEU A 101 10.23 -2.07 -6.55
CA LEU A 101 11.08 -1.52 -7.61
C LEU A 101 11.17 0.01 -7.56
N PHE A 102 10.22 0.68 -6.90
CA PHE A 102 10.21 2.12 -6.73
C PHE A 102 10.61 2.48 -5.30
N PRO A 103 11.69 3.27 -5.11
CA PRO A 103 12.07 3.75 -3.78
C PRO A 103 10.92 4.53 -3.12
N ARG A 104 10.91 4.59 -1.78
CA ARG A 104 9.87 5.30 -1.01
C ARG A 104 8.46 4.78 -1.30
N THR A 105 8.36 3.49 -1.57
CA THR A 105 7.11 2.77 -1.79
C THR A 105 7.06 1.56 -0.87
N LEU A 106 5.89 1.26 -0.34
CA LEU A 106 5.61 0.07 0.43
C LEU A 106 4.28 -0.53 -0.05
N VAL A 107 4.30 -1.82 -0.37
CA VAL A 107 3.08 -2.61 -0.60
C VAL A 107 2.73 -3.27 0.72
N PHE A 108 1.55 -2.98 1.25
CA PHE A 108 1.15 -3.38 2.61
C PHE A 108 0.04 -4.44 2.56
N ASP A 109 0.28 -5.56 3.25
CA ASP A 109 -0.75 -6.57 3.52
C ASP A 109 -1.28 -6.35 4.95
N PRO A 110 -2.55 -5.92 5.13
CA PRO A 110 -3.11 -5.71 6.45
C PRO A 110 -3.35 -7.00 7.24
N GLU A 111 -3.31 -8.17 6.61
CA GLU A 111 -3.38 -9.50 7.25
C GLU A 111 -1.99 -9.97 7.72
N CYS A 112 -1.28 -9.12 8.48
CA CYS A 112 0.11 -9.36 8.87
C CYS A 112 0.31 -9.69 10.36
N VAL A 113 -0.74 -9.63 11.18
CA VAL A 113 -0.63 -9.79 12.63
C VAL A 113 -0.55 -11.27 12.99
N ASN A 114 0.68 -11.75 13.27
CA ASN A 114 0.94 -13.17 13.52
C ASN A 114 1.98 -13.47 14.60
N SER A 115 2.58 -12.42 15.19
CA SER A 115 3.61 -12.55 16.23
C SER A 115 3.63 -11.34 17.17
N ASN A 116 4.21 -11.49 18.38
CA ASN A 116 4.31 -10.40 19.35
C ASN A 116 5.12 -9.21 18.83
N ASP A 117 6.07 -9.45 17.91
CA ASP A 117 6.94 -8.42 17.37
C ASP A 117 6.39 -7.74 16.10
N THR A 118 5.16 -8.10 15.66
CA THR A 118 4.64 -7.69 14.34
C THR A 118 4.77 -6.18 14.10
N TYR A 119 4.35 -5.35 15.05
CA TYR A 119 4.38 -3.90 14.84
C TYR A 119 5.78 -3.30 14.95
N ALA A 120 6.69 -3.93 15.69
CA ALA A 120 8.10 -3.54 15.69
C ALA A 120 8.75 -3.80 14.32
N LEU A 121 8.46 -4.96 13.72
CA LEU A 121 8.90 -5.32 12.37
C LEU A 121 8.27 -4.40 11.32
N LEU A 122 6.96 -4.14 11.43
CA LEU A 122 6.25 -3.23 10.54
C LEU A 122 6.81 -1.81 10.59
N LEU A 123 7.08 -1.27 11.79
CA LEU A 123 7.74 0.04 11.92
C LEU A 123 9.13 0.04 11.26
N ALA A 124 9.89 -1.05 11.38
CA ALA A 124 11.18 -1.17 10.72
C ALA A 124 11.04 -1.11 9.19
N GLU A 125 10.12 -1.90 8.63
CA GLU A 125 9.85 -1.95 7.19
C GLU A 125 9.37 -0.60 6.64
N ILE A 126 8.40 0.03 7.32
CA ILE A 126 7.91 1.37 6.97
C ILE A 126 9.04 2.39 7.02
N ALA A 127 9.86 2.38 8.08
CA ALA A 127 10.96 3.33 8.25
C ALA A 127 12.10 3.11 7.25
N ASP A 128 12.38 1.86 6.87
CA ASP A 128 13.35 1.53 5.83
C ASP A 128 12.86 2.02 4.46
N ALA A 129 11.61 1.74 4.09
CA ALA A 129 11.01 2.24 2.85
C ALA A 129 10.98 3.78 2.80
N ALA A 130 10.67 4.44 3.92
CA ALA A 130 10.71 5.89 4.05
C ALA A 130 12.12 6.48 4.10
N GLY A 131 13.16 5.67 4.33
CA GLY A 131 14.53 6.15 4.55
C GLY A 131 14.68 6.98 5.83
N THR A 132 14.00 6.56 6.91
CA THR A 132 13.97 7.22 8.22
C THR A 132 14.27 6.27 9.39
N ARG A 133 14.82 5.08 9.09
CA ARG A 133 15.16 4.04 10.07
C ARG A 133 16.03 4.53 11.22
N ASP A 134 16.97 5.41 10.92
CA ASP A 134 17.91 6.01 11.88
C ASP A 134 17.22 6.89 12.94
N ARG A 135 15.96 7.26 12.73
CA ARG A 135 15.17 8.05 13.69
C ARG A 135 14.54 7.21 14.79
N PHE A 136 14.51 5.89 14.65
CA PHE A 136 13.83 5.00 15.57
C PHE A 136 14.83 4.20 16.41
N ALA A 137 14.64 4.20 17.72
CA ALA A 137 15.45 3.43 18.66
C ALA A 137 14.55 2.79 19.74
N GLU A 138 15.10 1.80 20.45
CA GLU A 138 14.43 1.14 21.58
C GLU A 138 13.00 0.64 21.26
N VAL A 139 12.82 0.09 20.05
CA VAL A 139 11.53 -0.43 19.60
C VAL A 139 11.22 -1.73 20.35
N GLN A 140 10.11 -1.74 21.07
CA GLN A 140 9.59 -2.88 21.83
C GLN A 140 8.13 -3.09 21.47
N CYS A 141 7.75 -4.31 21.12
CA CYS A 141 6.37 -4.67 20.85
C CYS A 141 6.04 -5.98 21.58
N ASP A 142 4.89 -6.02 22.22
CA ASP A 142 4.33 -7.25 22.76
C ASP A 142 2.81 -7.23 22.54
N LEU A 143 2.31 -8.14 21.70
CA LEU A 143 0.87 -8.31 21.47
C LEU A 143 0.21 -9.23 22.49
N HIS A 144 0.99 -9.71 23.47
CA HIS A 144 0.58 -10.63 24.52
C HIS A 144 -0.06 -11.90 23.99
N PHE A 145 0.38 -12.41 22.83
CA PHE A 145 -0.04 -13.72 22.36
C PHE A 145 0.36 -14.79 23.38
N GLY A 146 -0.65 -15.46 23.93
CA GLY A 146 -0.46 -16.42 25.02
C GLY A 146 -1.79 -16.90 25.60
N PRO A 147 -1.73 -17.76 26.64
CA PRO A 147 -2.92 -18.37 27.26
C PRO A 147 -3.93 -17.35 27.79
N ASP A 148 -3.46 -16.17 28.20
CA ASP A 148 -4.25 -15.13 28.86
C ASP A 148 -4.73 -14.03 27.89
N PHE A 149 -4.43 -14.15 26.58
CA PHE A 149 -4.78 -13.16 25.56
C PHE A 149 -6.29 -12.91 25.46
N ALA A 150 -7.10 -13.96 25.67
CA ALA A 150 -8.57 -13.86 25.64
C ALA A 150 -9.13 -12.92 26.74
N ASP A 151 -8.38 -12.73 27.83
CA ASP A 151 -8.81 -11.91 28.97
C ASP A 151 -8.36 -10.44 28.83
N ASN A 152 -7.30 -10.16 28.05
CA ASN A 152 -6.78 -8.81 27.78
C ASN A 152 -6.18 -8.71 26.36
N PRO A 153 -6.99 -8.52 25.30
CA PRO A 153 -6.52 -8.48 23.91
C PRO A 153 -5.94 -7.10 23.53
N VAL A 154 -5.12 -6.54 24.42
CA VAL A 154 -4.46 -5.24 24.21
C VAL A 154 -2.97 -5.50 24.16
N GLY A 155 -2.38 -5.31 23.00
CA GLY A 155 -0.93 -5.30 22.83
C GLY A 155 -0.35 -3.92 23.11
N GLU A 156 0.97 -3.84 23.18
CA GLU A 156 1.71 -2.58 23.34
C GLU A 156 2.83 -2.46 22.30
N LEU A 157 3.07 -1.22 21.86
CA LEU A 157 4.24 -0.83 21.08
C LEU A 157 4.83 0.43 21.70
N SER A 158 6.13 0.37 21.97
CA SER A 158 6.91 1.51 22.47
C SER A 158 8.15 1.72 21.61
N TYR A 159 8.51 2.97 21.35
CA TYR A 159 9.75 3.33 20.63
C TYR A 159 10.16 4.77 20.93
N LEU A 160 11.43 5.08 20.64
CA LEU A 160 11.93 6.46 20.59
C LEU A 160 11.94 6.97 19.16
N LYS A 161 11.27 8.09 18.89
CA LYS A 161 11.28 8.82 17.62
C LYS A 161 12.12 10.08 17.77
N GLY A 162 13.34 10.07 17.25
CA GLY A 162 14.27 11.19 17.42
C GLY A 162 14.55 11.53 18.90
N GLY A 163 14.45 10.53 19.78
CA GLY A 163 14.58 10.68 21.23
C GLY A 163 13.27 10.99 21.98
N GLU A 164 12.15 11.24 21.29
CA GLU A 164 10.84 11.38 21.91
C GLU A 164 10.20 10.01 22.12
N ALA A 165 9.76 9.71 23.34
CA ALA A 165 9.11 8.44 23.65
C ALA A 165 7.67 8.41 23.11
N VAL A 166 7.36 7.36 22.36
CA VAL A 166 6.03 7.04 21.87
C VAL A 166 5.60 5.70 22.46
N HIS A 167 4.36 5.65 22.95
CA HIS A 167 3.72 4.44 23.45
C HIS A 167 2.33 4.35 22.85
N ILE A 168 1.96 3.17 22.37
CA ILE A 168 0.70 2.90 21.67
C ILE A 168 0.11 1.60 22.20
N ASP A 169 -1.12 1.68 22.69
CA ASP A 169 -1.96 0.51 22.98
C ASP A 169 -2.58 0.00 21.67
N ILE A 170 -2.54 -1.32 21.45
CA ILE A 170 -2.95 -1.96 20.20
C ILE A 170 -4.15 -2.85 20.47
N ALA A 171 -5.29 -2.59 19.81
CA ALA A 171 -6.40 -3.51 19.82
C ALA A 171 -6.09 -4.68 18.87
N VAL A 172 -5.87 -5.88 19.42
CA VAL A 172 -5.50 -7.03 18.60
C VAL A 172 -6.77 -7.78 18.16
N GLU A 173 -7.12 -7.68 16.88
CA GLU A 173 -8.30 -8.30 16.28
C GLU A 173 -7.94 -9.38 15.25
N GLY A 174 -7.65 -10.59 15.74
CA GLY A 174 -7.26 -11.71 14.89
C GLY A 174 -5.95 -11.41 14.15
N ASP A 175 -5.94 -11.68 12.84
CA ASP A 175 -4.73 -11.54 12.01
C ASP A 175 -4.62 -10.14 11.36
N TRP A 176 -5.54 -9.23 11.67
CA TRP A 176 -5.63 -7.91 11.03
C TRP A 176 -4.92 -6.85 11.85
N ALA A 177 -4.15 -6.01 11.16
CA ALA A 177 -3.52 -4.86 11.78
C ALA A 177 -4.57 -3.80 12.19
N ASP A 178 -4.41 -3.23 13.38
CA ASP A 178 -5.08 -2.03 13.86
C ASP A 178 -4.80 -0.82 12.91
N PRO A 179 -5.85 -0.25 12.29
CA PRO A 179 -5.76 0.90 11.38
C PRO A 179 -5.08 2.14 11.93
N ASP A 180 -5.39 2.50 13.17
CA ASP A 180 -4.93 3.75 13.76
C ASP A 180 -3.47 3.64 14.16
N VAL A 181 -3.05 2.46 14.62
CA VAL A 181 -1.65 2.14 14.86
C VAL A 181 -0.88 2.21 13.55
N VAL A 182 -1.32 1.49 12.51
CA VAL A 182 -0.65 1.48 11.19
C VAL A 182 -0.52 2.90 10.63
N ARG A 183 -1.62 3.68 10.63
CA ARG A 183 -1.62 5.08 10.19
C ARG A 183 -0.60 5.91 10.97
N ARG A 184 -0.54 5.75 12.30
CA ARG A 184 0.44 6.44 13.14
C ARG A 184 1.88 6.08 12.76
N LEU A 185 2.17 4.81 12.47
CA LEU A 185 3.51 4.40 12.05
C LEU A 185 3.93 5.05 10.72
N PHE A 186 3.05 5.11 9.73
CA PHE A 186 3.32 5.80 8.47
C PHE A 186 3.53 7.32 8.66
N GLU A 187 2.70 7.96 9.49
CA GLU A 187 2.86 9.37 9.85
C GLU A 187 4.21 9.61 10.55
N ASP A 188 4.58 8.75 11.50
CA ASP A 188 5.83 8.88 12.27
C ASP A 188 7.08 8.65 11.41
N ALA A 189 7.02 7.71 10.47
CA ALA A 189 8.10 7.42 9.53
C ALA A 189 8.24 8.48 8.41
N THR A 190 7.28 9.39 8.26
CA THR A 190 7.28 10.36 7.16
C THR A 190 8.53 11.28 7.21
N PRO A 191 9.33 11.33 6.13
CA PRO A 191 10.48 12.22 6.04
C PRO A 191 10.07 13.70 5.98
N ALA A 192 10.92 14.59 6.47
CA ALA A 192 10.74 16.03 6.25
C ALA A 192 10.68 16.35 4.74
N GLY A 193 9.80 17.30 4.38
CA GLY A 193 9.60 17.70 2.98
C GLY A 193 8.82 16.70 2.12
N HIS A 194 8.33 15.61 2.72
CA HIS A 194 7.50 14.61 2.06
C HIS A 194 6.14 14.50 2.74
N ARG A 195 5.17 13.99 2.00
CA ARG A 195 3.87 13.56 2.52
C ARG A 195 3.67 12.09 2.23
N TRP A 196 3.12 11.38 3.21
CA TRP A 196 2.60 10.03 3.01
C TRP A 196 1.27 10.09 2.24
N VAL A 197 1.15 9.26 1.21
CA VAL A 197 -0.04 9.10 0.37
C VAL A 197 -0.25 7.61 0.14
N SER A 198 -1.51 7.17 0.10
CA SER A 198 -1.86 5.78 -0.18
C SER A 198 -2.98 5.65 -1.20
N THR A 199 -3.09 4.48 -1.82
CA THR A 199 -4.31 4.08 -2.54
C THR A 199 -5.48 3.97 -1.57
N GLY A 200 -6.71 4.03 -2.10
CA GLY A 200 -7.95 3.98 -1.33
C GLY A 200 -8.19 2.63 -0.65
N ASP A 201 -7.60 1.55 -1.18
CA ASP A 201 -7.57 0.23 -0.55
C ASP A 201 -6.43 0.05 0.46
N TYR A 202 -5.58 1.06 0.67
CA TYR A 202 -4.41 1.00 1.55
C TYR A 202 -3.42 -0.12 1.18
N GLY A 203 -3.43 -0.58 -0.07
CA GLY A 203 -2.49 -1.60 -0.56
C GLY A 203 -1.12 -1.04 -0.93
N VAL A 204 -1.07 0.21 -1.41
CA VAL A 204 0.18 0.89 -1.79
C VAL A 204 0.33 2.17 -0.98
N HIS A 205 1.50 2.36 -0.40
CA HIS A 205 1.89 3.55 0.35
C HIS A 205 3.14 4.16 -0.26
N VAL A 206 3.15 5.48 -0.42
CA VAL A 206 4.31 6.22 -0.94
C VAL A 206 4.62 7.45 -0.10
N TRP A 207 5.89 7.81 -0.04
CA TRP A 207 6.35 9.11 0.46
C TRP A 207 6.81 9.97 -0.69
N VAL A 208 6.00 10.97 -1.02
CA VAL A 208 6.21 11.85 -2.16
C VAL A 208 6.62 13.24 -1.71
N PRO A 209 7.45 13.98 -2.48
CA PRO A 209 7.73 15.37 -2.17
C PRO A 209 6.44 16.18 -2.03
N GLU A 210 6.39 17.06 -1.03
CA GLU A 210 5.18 17.81 -0.63
C GLU A 210 4.45 18.46 -1.82
N GLN A 211 5.20 18.98 -2.78
CA GLN A 211 4.70 19.65 -3.99
C GLN A 211 3.90 18.73 -4.94
N HIS A 212 4.12 17.41 -4.89
CA HIS A 212 3.46 16.42 -5.75
C HIS A 212 2.33 15.68 -5.02
N ALA A 213 2.27 15.76 -3.69
CA ALA A 213 1.42 14.89 -2.87
C ALA A 213 -0.08 14.99 -3.20
N THR A 214 -0.60 16.19 -3.39
CA THR A 214 -2.01 16.41 -3.74
C THR A 214 -2.37 15.79 -5.08
N GLU A 215 -1.47 15.89 -6.06
CA GLU A 215 -1.71 15.37 -7.41
C GLU A 215 -1.62 13.85 -7.44
N VAL A 216 -0.65 13.25 -6.74
CA VAL A 216 -0.54 11.79 -6.59
C VAL A 216 -1.78 11.23 -5.88
N ALA A 217 -2.26 11.86 -4.80
CA ALA A 217 -3.49 11.44 -4.13
C ALA A 217 -4.72 11.51 -5.06
N ARG A 218 -4.78 12.52 -5.93
CA ARG A 218 -5.85 12.65 -6.94
C ARG A 218 -5.78 11.55 -8.00
N ILE A 219 -4.57 11.19 -8.43
CA ILE A 219 -4.33 10.08 -9.37
C ILE A 219 -4.82 8.78 -8.73
N PHE A 220 -4.36 8.43 -7.53
CA PHE A 220 -4.80 7.21 -6.83
C PHE A 220 -6.32 7.13 -6.70
N SER A 221 -6.99 8.21 -6.28
CA SER A 221 -8.45 8.24 -6.20
C SER A 221 -9.13 7.98 -7.56
N THR A 222 -8.52 8.45 -8.66
CA THR A 222 -9.04 8.21 -10.02
C THR A 222 -8.81 6.76 -10.44
N GLU A 223 -7.62 6.21 -10.16
CA GLU A 223 -7.26 4.83 -10.49
C GLU A 223 -8.07 3.81 -9.67
N ASP A 224 -8.38 4.10 -8.40
CA ASP A 224 -9.22 3.26 -7.56
C ASP A 224 -10.64 3.13 -8.12
N THR A 225 -11.20 4.25 -8.62
CA THR A 225 -12.50 4.22 -9.31
C THR A 225 -12.45 3.33 -10.56
N ALA A 226 -11.34 3.34 -11.30
CA ALA A 226 -11.15 2.49 -12.48
C ALA A 226 -11.01 1.01 -12.11
N ALA A 227 -10.24 0.71 -11.05
CA ALA A 227 -10.05 -0.63 -10.51
C ALA A 227 -11.37 -1.25 -10.04
N GLU A 228 -12.18 -0.48 -9.28
CA GLU A 228 -13.51 -0.90 -8.85
C GLU A 228 -14.42 -1.24 -10.04
N ALA A 229 -14.45 -0.38 -11.06
CA ALA A 229 -15.24 -0.62 -12.27
C ALA A 229 -14.80 -1.88 -13.01
N ARG A 230 -13.49 -2.14 -13.10
CA ARG A 230 -12.93 -3.35 -13.73
C ARG A 230 -13.31 -4.62 -12.97
N ILE A 231 -13.18 -4.62 -11.64
CA ILE A 231 -13.53 -5.76 -10.78
C ILE A 231 -15.05 -6.04 -10.86
N ALA A 232 -15.87 -4.99 -10.81
CA ALA A 232 -17.32 -5.12 -10.95
C ALA A 232 -17.72 -5.68 -12.33
N GLY A 233 -17.03 -5.28 -13.40
CA GLY A 233 -17.21 -5.82 -14.75
C GLY A 233 -16.94 -7.33 -14.84
N ARG A 234 -15.81 -7.79 -14.28
CA ARG A 234 -15.47 -9.24 -14.25
C ARG A 234 -16.52 -10.07 -13.52
N LEU A 235 -16.99 -9.61 -12.36
CA LEU A 235 -18.02 -10.30 -11.58
C LEU A 235 -19.37 -10.44 -12.31
N HIS A 236 -19.66 -9.57 -13.27
CA HIS A 236 -20.86 -9.68 -14.11
C HIS A 236 -20.67 -10.65 -15.28
N GLU A 237 -19.46 -10.81 -15.80
CA GLU A 237 -19.15 -11.75 -16.89
C GLU A 237 -19.05 -13.21 -16.41
N GLU A 238 -18.75 -13.43 -15.12
CA GLU A 238 -18.67 -14.76 -14.48
C GLU A 238 -20.02 -15.32 -13.99
N ARG A 239 -21.13 -14.57 -14.18
CA ARG A 239 -22.50 -14.98 -13.81
C ARG A 239 -23.34 -15.40 -15.00
#